data_AF-A0A3N4MCM2-F1
#
_entry.id   AF-A0A3N4MCM2-F1
#
_cell.length_a   1.000
_cell.length_b   1.000
_cell.length_c   1.000
_cell.angle_alpha   90.00
_cell.angle_beta   90.00
_cell.angle_gamma   90.00
#
_symmetry.space_group_name_H-M   'P 1'
#
loop_
_entity.id
_entity.type
_entity.pdbx_description
1 polymer ?
#
loop_
_entity_poly.entity_id
_entity_poly.type
_entity_poly.pdbx_seq_one_letter_code
_entity_poly.pdbx_strand_id
1 'polypeptide(L)'
;MRNKIFAFTLSGLFGFTGSFAQTGKMRVRAVMQDHVPIAAGSVIFPLLKDTVVIDTTNYPGVEIDITQKGRELFYYSWGDWKSRVYRYPEGGVTDTLVELAAPDTTYYASFVKRKICPLCLSGKNIIPVVYGFPSPELFKKAGKGKVYLAGCVISEVRQSLYCRKDDFVF
;
A
#
# COMPACT_ATOMS: atom_id res chain seq x y z
N MET A 1 -5.13 -54.37 -54.18
CA MET A 1 -5.20 -53.79 -52.81
C MET A 1 -4.35 -52.52 -52.81
N ARG A 2 -4.99 -51.35 -52.73
CA ARG A 2 -4.35 -50.02 -52.84
C ARG A 2 -4.34 -49.38 -51.45
N ASN A 3 -3.17 -49.30 -50.80
CA ASN A 3 -2.99 -48.48 -49.60
C ASN A 3 -2.68 -47.05 -50.01
N LYS A 4 -3.57 -46.12 -49.66
CA LYS A 4 -3.33 -44.67 -49.74
C LYS A 4 -2.86 -44.21 -48.37
N ILE A 5 -1.63 -43.68 -48.31
CA ILE A 5 -1.07 -43.00 -47.14
C ILE A 5 -1.70 -41.61 -47.08
N PHE A 6 -2.42 -41.31 -45.99
CA PHE A 6 -2.93 -39.98 -45.68
C PHE A 6 -1.81 -39.16 -45.05
N ALA A 7 -1.35 -38.12 -45.74
CA ALA A 7 -0.46 -37.12 -45.19
C ALA A 7 -1.29 -36.14 -44.35
N PHE A 8 -1.02 -36.08 -43.06
CA PHE A 8 -1.60 -35.11 -42.11
C PHE A 8 -0.70 -33.87 -42.09
N THR A 9 -1.10 -32.80 -42.76
CA THR A 9 -0.41 -31.51 -42.68
C THR A 9 -0.89 -30.75 -41.45
N LEU A 10 -0.03 -30.66 -40.45
CA LEU A 10 -0.23 -29.91 -39.21
C LEU A 10 0.04 -28.41 -39.49
N SER A 11 -1.03 -27.64 -39.74
CA SER A 11 -0.93 -26.18 -39.88
C SER A 11 -0.86 -25.54 -38.49
N GLY A 12 0.34 -25.12 -38.09
CA GLY A 12 0.57 -24.33 -36.89
C GLY A 12 -0.02 -22.93 -37.04
N LEU A 13 -1.03 -22.62 -36.23
CA LEU A 13 -1.52 -21.26 -36.04
C LEU A 13 -0.68 -20.60 -34.94
N PHE A 14 0.11 -19.61 -35.36
CA PHE A 14 0.84 -18.68 -34.53
C PHE A 14 -0.08 -18.05 -33.49
N GLY A 15 0.12 -18.42 -32.22
CA GLY A 15 -0.42 -17.66 -31.10
C GLY A 15 0.32 -16.34 -31.01
N PHE A 16 -0.35 -15.24 -31.35
CA PHE A 16 0.09 -13.90 -30.96
C PHE A 16 -0.01 -13.81 -29.42
N THR A 17 1.07 -14.14 -28.72
CA THR A 17 1.24 -13.72 -27.33
C THR A 17 1.59 -12.24 -27.35
N GLY A 18 0.56 -11.39 -27.31
CA GLY A 18 0.73 -9.97 -27.03
C GLY A 18 1.39 -9.82 -25.67
N SER A 19 2.72 -9.67 -25.66
CA SER A 19 3.48 -9.39 -24.45
C SER A 19 3.21 -7.93 -24.09
N PHE A 20 2.20 -7.69 -23.25
CA PHE A 20 2.02 -6.38 -22.62
C PHE A 20 3.31 -6.07 -21.87
N ALA A 21 4.02 -5.03 -22.30
CA ALA A 21 5.27 -4.61 -21.68
C ALA A 21 4.96 -4.04 -20.28
N GLN A 22 5.03 -4.89 -19.25
CA GLN A 22 4.96 -4.45 -17.87
C GLN A 22 6.25 -3.69 -17.55
N THR A 23 6.13 -2.42 -17.20
CA THR A 23 7.26 -1.63 -16.72
C THR A 23 7.27 -1.68 -15.21
N GLY A 24 8.41 -1.97 -14.59
CA GLY A 24 8.52 -1.91 -13.12
C GLY A 24 8.84 -0.52 -12.58
N LYS A 25 8.84 0.50 -13.43
CA LYS A 25 8.88 1.91 -13.04
C LYS A 25 7.51 2.53 -13.24
N MET A 26 7.09 3.37 -12.31
CA MET A 26 5.86 4.14 -12.42
C MET A 26 6.04 5.54 -11.86
N ARG A 27 5.26 6.49 -12.36
CA ARG A 27 5.11 7.79 -11.73
C ARG A 27 3.97 7.72 -10.73
N VAL A 28 4.17 8.25 -9.53
CA VAL A 28 3.11 8.36 -8.52
C VAL A 28 2.88 9.81 -8.15
N ARG A 29 1.60 10.18 -7.98
CA ARG A 29 1.21 11.50 -7.48
C ARG A 29 0.26 11.38 -6.31
N ALA A 30 0.47 12.22 -5.29
CA ALA A 30 -0.47 12.32 -4.18
C ALA A 30 -1.63 13.24 -4.57
N VAL A 31 -2.86 12.81 -4.24
CA VAL A 31 -4.07 13.59 -4.49
C VAL A 31 -4.99 13.51 -3.27
N MET A 32 -5.83 14.52 -3.09
CA MET A 32 -7.01 14.46 -2.25
C MET A 32 -8.10 13.62 -2.93
N GLN A 33 -9.17 13.29 -2.19
CA GLN A 33 -10.28 12.45 -2.70
C GLN A 33 -11.03 13.07 -3.89
N ASP A 34 -10.96 14.39 -4.05
CA ASP A 34 -11.49 15.16 -5.18
C ASP A 34 -10.47 15.32 -6.33
N HIS A 35 -9.41 14.50 -6.33
CA HIS A 35 -8.29 14.52 -7.29
C HIS A 35 -7.45 15.81 -7.27
N VAL A 36 -7.57 16.65 -6.24
CA VAL A 36 -6.71 17.83 -6.09
C VAL A 36 -5.29 17.38 -5.69
N PRO A 37 -4.24 17.72 -6.46
CA PRO A 37 -2.88 17.30 -6.15
C PRO A 37 -2.35 17.83 -4.82
N ILE A 38 -1.56 17.02 -4.12
CA ILE A 38 -0.88 17.37 -2.87
C ILE A 38 0.62 17.47 -3.13
N ALA A 39 1.21 18.66 -2.93
CA ALA A 39 2.64 18.93 -3.12
C ALA A 39 3.46 18.76 -1.82
N ALA A 40 3.10 17.77 -1.00
CA ALA A 40 3.73 17.48 0.28
C ALA A 40 3.50 16.01 0.66
N GLY A 41 4.32 15.45 1.54
CA GLY A 41 4.14 14.11 2.10
C GLY A 41 5.18 13.12 1.62
N SER A 42 4.90 11.83 1.76
CA SER A 42 5.91 10.79 1.59
C SER A 42 5.30 9.48 1.13
N VAL A 43 5.94 8.84 0.14
CA VAL A 43 5.69 7.45 -0.24
C VAL A 43 6.57 6.57 0.62
N ILE A 44 5.96 5.73 1.45
CA ILE A 44 6.64 4.90 2.44
C ILE A 44 6.70 3.46 1.95
N PHE A 45 7.89 2.89 1.97
CA PHE A 45 8.17 1.48 1.65
C PHE A 45 8.48 0.72 2.95
N PRO A 46 7.47 0.19 3.65
CA PRO A 46 7.64 -0.30 5.02
C PRO A 46 8.53 -1.54 5.11
N LEU A 47 8.64 -2.35 4.05
CA LEU A 47 9.53 -3.52 4.04
C LEU A 47 11.02 -3.14 4.04
N LEU A 48 11.35 -1.99 3.46
CA LEU A 48 12.71 -1.46 3.38
C LEU A 48 13.01 -0.41 4.44
N LYS A 49 11.99 0.10 5.15
CA LYS A 49 12.07 1.31 5.96
C LYS A 49 12.62 2.49 5.16
N ASP A 50 12.24 2.53 3.89
CA ASP A 50 12.65 3.55 2.93
C ASP A 50 11.49 4.51 2.66
N THR A 51 11.80 5.72 2.22
CA THR A 51 10.82 6.78 2.00
C THR A 51 11.24 7.68 0.85
N VAL A 52 10.29 7.97 -0.04
CA VAL A 52 10.45 8.96 -1.11
C VAL A 52 9.54 10.14 -0.81
N VAL A 53 10.14 11.32 -0.66
CA VAL A 53 9.41 12.56 -0.33
C VAL A 53 8.76 13.14 -1.58
N ILE A 54 7.51 13.57 -1.46
CA ILE A 54 6.82 14.39 -2.47
C ILE A 54 6.81 15.82 -1.95
N ASP A 55 7.38 16.74 -2.72
CA ASP A 55 7.45 18.16 -2.42
C ASP A 55 7.26 19.02 -3.68
N THR A 56 7.54 20.32 -3.59
CA THR A 56 7.38 21.26 -4.70
C THR A 56 8.39 21.04 -5.84
N THR A 57 9.52 20.39 -5.59
CA THR A 57 10.59 20.19 -6.58
C THR A 57 10.29 19.05 -7.54
N ASN A 58 9.47 18.09 -7.09
CA ASN A 58 9.13 16.88 -7.84
C ASN A 58 7.62 16.81 -8.17
N TYR A 59 6.90 17.90 -8.00
CA TYR A 59 5.52 18.06 -8.44
C TYR A 59 5.38 17.88 -9.98
N PRO A 60 4.32 17.23 -10.50
CA PRO A 60 3.15 16.71 -9.78
C PRO A 60 3.33 15.28 -9.23
N GLY A 61 4.52 14.69 -9.26
CA GLY A 61 4.70 13.32 -8.81
C GLY A 61 6.10 12.77 -9.03
N VAL A 62 6.46 11.73 -8.28
CA VAL A 62 7.78 11.11 -8.23
C VAL A 62 7.82 9.81 -9.03
N GLU A 63 8.95 9.50 -9.65
CA GLU A 63 9.19 8.16 -10.22
C GLU A 63 9.58 7.21 -9.10
N ILE A 64 8.97 6.03 -9.07
CA ILE A 64 9.36 4.92 -8.21
C ILE A 64 9.64 3.68 -9.05
N ASP A 65 10.66 2.95 -8.64
CA ASP A 65 11.02 1.65 -9.21
C ASP A 65 10.59 0.54 -8.25
N ILE A 66 9.60 -0.24 -8.66
CA ILE A 66 9.07 -1.38 -7.92
C ILE A 66 9.67 -2.72 -8.33
N THR A 67 10.59 -2.75 -9.30
CA THR A 67 11.39 -3.96 -9.57
C THR A 67 12.33 -4.27 -8.42
N GLN A 68 12.68 -3.25 -7.64
CA GLN A 68 13.49 -3.41 -6.45
C GLN A 68 12.71 -4.19 -5.38
N LYS A 69 13.27 -5.32 -4.96
CA LYS A 69 12.73 -6.13 -3.85
C LYS A 69 12.53 -5.28 -2.60
N GLY A 70 11.35 -5.38 -2.00
CA GLY A 70 10.87 -4.58 -0.87
C GLY A 70 10.11 -3.33 -1.26
N ARG A 71 10.10 -2.91 -2.54
CA ARG A 71 9.30 -1.78 -3.06
C ARG A 71 7.97 -2.18 -3.68
N GLU A 72 7.68 -3.48 -3.75
CA GLU A 72 6.38 -4.01 -4.18
C GLU A 72 5.22 -3.59 -3.27
N LEU A 73 5.50 -3.12 -2.06
CA LEU A 73 4.50 -2.71 -1.08
C LEU A 73 4.79 -1.30 -0.59
N PHE A 74 3.85 -0.39 -0.76
CA PHE A 74 3.98 0.99 -0.33
C PHE A 74 2.64 1.67 -0.06
N TYR A 75 2.68 2.82 0.58
CA TYR A 75 1.55 3.72 0.77
C TYR A 75 2.05 5.16 0.82
N TYR A 76 1.16 6.12 0.61
CA TYR A 76 1.46 7.53 0.81
C TYR A 76 0.97 8.00 2.17
N SER A 77 1.73 8.91 2.80
CA SER A 77 1.39 9.52 4.08
C SER A 77 1.64 11.03 4.05
N TRP A 78 0.69 11.79 4.62
CA TRP A 78 0.83 13.22 4.88
C TRP A 78 0.15 13.57 6.20
N GLY A 79 0.95 13.89 7.21
CA GLY A 79 0.46 13.94 8.59
C GLY A 79 -0.17 12.62 9.01
N ASP A 80 -1.41 12.66 9.50
CA ASP A 80 -2.17 11.47 9.88
C ASP A 80 -2.84 10.76 8.70
N TRP A 81 -2.96 11.42 7.55
CA TRP A 81 -3.64 10.88 6.38
C TRP A 81 -2.77 9.88 5.65
N LYS A 82 -3.39 8.78 5.22
CA LYS A 82 -2.73 7.73 4.45
C LYS A 82 -3.58 7.37 3.26
N SER A 83 -2.93 7.06 2.14
CA SER A 83 -3.59 6.34 1.06
C SER A 83 -3.76 4.87 1.42
N ARG A 84 -4.45 4.11 0.58
CA ARG A 84 -4.45 2.64 0.67
C ARG A 84 -3.03 2.07 0.55
N VAL A 85 -2.86 0.84 1.01
CA VAL A 85 -1.62 0.08 0.79
C VAL A 85 -1.65 -0.53 -0.61
N TYR A 86 -0.69 -0.14 -1.44
CA TYR A 86 -0.47 -0.67 -2.78
C TYR A 86 0.43 -1.90 -2.70
N ARG A 87 0.13 -2.90 -3.55
CA ARG A 87 0.84 -4.19 -3.59
C ARG A 87 1.01 -4.64 -5.04
N TYR A 88 2.27 -4.81 -5.46
CA TYR A 88 2.67 -5.22 -6.80
C TYR A 88 3.66 -6.41 -6.70
N PRO A 89 3.22 -7.59 -6.25
CA PRO A 89 4.11 -8.70 -5.88
C PRO A 89 4.99 -9.22 -7.03
N GLU A 90 4.59 -8.98 -8.28
CA GLU A 90 5.33 -9.41 -9.47
C GLU A 90 6.13 -8.26 -10.11
N GLY A 91 6.19 -7.09 -9.46
CA GLY A 91 6.93 -5.92 -9.97
C GLY A 91 6.35 -5.30 -11.25
N GLY A 92 5.24 -5.83 -11.77
CA GLY A 92 4.58 -5.31 -12.96
C GLY A 92 3.59 -4.20 -12.63
N VAL A 93 3.70 -3.07 -13.35
CA VAL A 93 2.69 -2.03 -13.39
C VAL A 93 2.16 -1.92 -14.83
N THR A 94 0.84 -1.84 -14.97
CA THR A 94 0.19 -1.53 -16.26
C THR A 94 0.07 -0.03 -16.47
N ASP A 95 -0.06 0.72 -15.39
CA ASP A 95 -0.25 2.17 -15.41
C ASP A 95 1.09 2.90 -15.25
N THR A 96 1.31 3.90 -16.10
CA THR A 96 2.49 4.77 -15.99
C THR A 96 2.33 5.86 -14.94
N LEU A 97 1.08 6.16 -14.54
CA LEU A 97 0.72 7.13 -13.51
C LEU A 97 -0.26 6.53 -12.51
N VAL A 98 0.12 6.49 -11.24
CA VAL A 98 -0.73 6.04 -10.13
C VAL A 98 -1.06 7.21 -9.22
N GLU A 99 -2.35 7.43 -8.98
CA GLU A 99 -2.82 8.41 -8.00
C GLU A 99 -2.92 7.78 -6.62
N LEU A 100 -2.28 8.41 -5.64
CA LEU A 100 -2.26 8.03 -4.25
C LEU A 100 -3.24 8.93 -3.48
N ALA A 101 -4.52 8.56 -3.51
CA ALA A 101 -5.58 9.32 -2.85
C ALA A 101 -5.50 9.17 -1.32
N ALA A 102 -5.49 10.28 -0.58
CA ALA A 102 -5.50 10.30 0.89
C ALA A 102 -6.42 11.41 1.44
N PRO A 103 -7.09 11.20 2.60
CA PRO A 103 -7.11 9.96 3.38
C PRO A 103 -8.05 8.92 2.77
N ASP A 104 -7.69 7.64 2.77
CA ASP A 104 -8.56 6.54 2.30
C ASP A 104 -9.21 5.78 3.46
N THR A 105 -10.19 6.42 4.11
CA THR A 105 -10.86 5.86 5.30
C THR A 105 -11.68 4.60 4.97
N THR A 106 -12.28 4.54 3.79
CA THR A 106 -13.06 3.39 3.32
C THR A 106 -12.20 2.14 3.19
N TYR A 107 -10.98 2.26 2.65
CA TYR A 107 -10.02 1.17 2.60
C TYR A 107 -9.74 0.59 4.00
N TYR A 108 -9.35 1.45 4.95
CA TYR A 108 -8.96 1.03 6.30
C TYR A 108 -10.14 0.51 7.14
N ALA A 109 -11.37 0.99 6.91
CA ALA A 109 -12.55 0.53 7.64
C ALA A 109 -12.76 -0.99 7.57
N SER A 110 -12.45 -1.61 6.41
CA SER A 110 -12.55 -3.06 6.23
C SER A 110 -11.54 -3.84 7.09
N PHE A 111 -10.32 -3.32 7.22
CA PHE A 111 -9.24 -3.89 8.03
C PHE A 111 -9.52 -3.71 9.52
N VAL A 112 -10.04 -2.56 9.92
CA VAL A 112 -10.49 -2.30 11.29
C VAL A 112 -11.60 -3.27 11.70
N LYS A 113 -12.63 -3.44 10.86
CA LYS A 113 -13.73 -4.38 11.11
C LYS A 113 -13.24 -5.82 11.30
N ARG A 114 -12.23 -6.24 10.54
CA ARG A 114 -11.64 -7.59 10.60
C ARG A 114 -10.53 -7.74 11.64
N LYS A 115 -10.04 -6.65 12.22
CA LYS A 115 -8.85 -6.60 13.10
C LYS A 115 -7.61 -7.23 12.45
N ILE A 116 -7.33 -6.85 11.21
CA ILE A 116 -6.19 -7.36 10.41
C ILE A 116 -5.32 -6.19 9.98
N CYS A 117 -4.00 -6.32 10.12
CA CYS A 117 -3.06 -5.31 9.61
C CYS A 117 -3.10 -5.23 8.08
N PRO A 118 -3.23 -4.05 7.47
CA PRO A 118 -3.18 -3.90 6.02
C PRO A 118 -1.77 -4.04 5.44
N LEU A 119 -0.71 -4.18 6.25
CA LEU A 119 0.68 -4.42 5.81
C LEU A 119 1.05 -5.92 5.86
N CYS A 120 0.93 -6.59 7.02
CA CYS A 120 1.26 -8.01 7.12
C CYS A 120 0.07 -8.97 6.90
N LEU A 121 -1.15 -8.43 6.69
CA LEU A 121 -2.38 -9.21 6.49
C LEU A 121 -2.67 -10.21 7.63
N SER A 122 -2.21 -9.88 8.85
CA SER A 122 -2.39 -10.70 10.04
C SER A 122 -3.07 -9.94 11.17
N GLY A 123 -3.91 -10.64 11.95
CA GLY A 123 -4.49 -10.12 13.19
C GLY A 123 -3.66 -10.39 14.45
N LYS A 124 -2.56 -11.15 14.36
CA LYS A 124 -1.81 -11.65 15.53
C LYS A 124 -1.16 -10.56 16.38
N ASN A 125 -0.84 -9.42 15.78
CA ASN A 125 -0.06 -8.34 16.42
C ASN A 125 -0.86 -7.05 16.61
N ILE A 126 -2.19 -7.13 16.50
CA ILE A 126 -3.08 -5.97 16.56
C ILE A 126 -3.46 -5.65 18.00
N ILE A 127 -3.28 -4.39 18.39
CA ILE A 127 -3.71 -3.84 19.67
C ILE A 127 -4.47 -2.52 19.45
N PRO A 128 -5.35 -2.12 20.37
CA PRO A 128 -6.09 -0.87 20.24
C PRO A 128 -5.18 0.34 20.44
N VAL A 129 -5.51 1.42 19.73
CA VAL A 129 -4.96 2.75 19.91
C VAL A 129 -5.81 3.50 20.95
N VAL A 130 -5.13 4.18 21.86
CA VAL A 130 -5.75 5.03 22.89
C VAL A 130 -5.21 6.45 22.73
N TYR A 131 -6.13 7.41 22.66
CA TYR A 131 -5.83 8.83 22.59
C TYR A 131 -6.24 9.55 23.88
N GLY A 132 -5.71 10.77 24.06
CA GLY A 132 -5.96 11.64 25.20
C GLY A 132 -4.89 11.54 26.27
N PHE A 133 -5.20 12.06 27.47
CA PHE A 133 -4.28 12.03 28.61
C PHE A 133 -4.33 10.64 29.29
N PRO A 134 -3.25 9.84 29.23
CA PRO A 134 -3.26 8.49 29.76
C PRO A 134 -3.24 8.47 31.30
N SER A 135 -4.03 7.58 31.90
CA SER A 135 -3.94 7.28 33.32
C SER A 135 -2.69 6.43 33.64
N PRO A 136 -2.26 6.36 34.91
CA PRO A 136 -1.17 5.45 35.33
C PRO A 136 -1.41 3.98 34.93
N GLU A 137 -2.66 3.53 34.88
CA GLU A 137 -3.01 2.18 34.41
C GLU A 137 -2.79 2.00 32.92
N LEU A 138 -3.10 3.02 32.11
CA LEU A 138 -2.85 2.99 30.68
C LEU A 138 -1.35 2.94 30.37
N PHE A 139 -0.51 3.66 31.11
CA PHE A 139 0.95 3.51 31.01
C PHE A 139 1.41 2.08 31.31
N LYS A 140 0.88 1.44 32.36
CA LYS A 140 1.19 0.04 32.68
C LYS A 140 0.74 -0.92 31.56
N LYS A 141 -0.42 -0.68 30.94
CA LYS A 141 -0.91 -1.50 29.81
C LYS A 141 -0.07 -1.30 28.56
N ALA A 142 0.35 -0.07 28.28
CA ALA A 142 1.23 0.27 27.16
C ALA A 142 2.62 -0.38 27.32
N GLY A 143 3.21 -0.32 28.52
CA GLY A 143 4.47 -1.01 28.82
C GLY A 143 4.40 -2.54 28.70
N LYS A 144 3.21 -3.13 28.82
CA LYS A 144 2.95 -4.56 28.56
C LYS A 144 2.60 -4.86 27.09
N GLY A 145 2.64 -3.86 26.21
CA GLY A 145 2.30 -3.98 24.79
C GLY A 145 0.84 -4.37 24.53
N LYS A 146 -0.09 -3.96 25.41
CA LYS A 146 -1.53 -4.25 25.30
C LYS A 146 -2.35 -3.14 24.64
N VAL A 147 -1.84 -1.92 24.64
CA VAL A 147 -2.43 -0.73 23.99
C VAL A 147 -1.32 0.12 23.39
N TYR A 148 -1.62 0.89 22.35
CA TYR A 148 -0.73 1.90 21.78
C TYR A 148 -1.22 3.29 22.19
N LEU A 149 -0.36 4.12 22.79
CA LEU A 149 -0.70 5.48 23.21
C LEU A 149 -0.32 6.45 22.09
N ALA A 150 -1.30 6.99 21.37
CA ALA A 150 -1.10 7.84 20.19
C ALA A 150 -1.19 9.35 20.48
N GLY A 151 -1.06 9.76 21.74
CA GLY A 151 -1.13 11.16 22.13
C GLY A 151 -2.55 11.74 22.04
N CYS A 152 -2.66 13.03 21.72
CA CYS A 152 -3.93 13.72 21.53
C CYS A 152 -4.27 13.83 20.05
N VAL A 153 -5.54 13.70 19.69
CA VAL A 153 -6.03 13.83 18.32
C VAL A 153 -7.30 14.66 18.31
N ILE A 154 -7.36 15.63 17.38
CA ILE A 154 -8.49 16.56 17.19
C ILE A 154 -9.16 16.29 15.83
N SER A 155 -8.86 15.13 15.22
CA SER A 155 -9.46 14.69 13.96
C SER A 155 -10.68 13.81 14.22
N GLU A 156 -11.71 13.92 13.36
CA GLU A 156 -12.84 12.97 13.32
C GLU A 156 -12.39 11.60 12.78
N VAL A 157 -11.43 11.60 11.87
CA VAL A 157 -10.79 10.40 11.35
C VAL A 157 -9.66 10.01 12.30
N ARG A 158 -9.93 9.04 13.17
CA ARG A 158 -8.96 8.48 14.12
C ARG A 158 -8.68 7.03 13.80
N GLN A 159 -7.42 6.68 13.68
CA GLN A 159 -7.00 5.29 13.57
C GLN A 159 -7.25 4.58 14.91
N SER A 160 -7.78 3.37 14.89
CA SER A 160 -8.20 2.69 16.13
C SER A 160 -7.33 1.50 16.48
N LEU A 161 -6.48 1.05 15.57
CA LEU A 161 -5.68 -0.14 15.69
C LEU A 161 -4.21 0.13 15.36
N TYR A 162 -3.34 -0.63 16.01
CA TYR A 162 -1.90 -0.60 15.81
C TYR A 162 -1.37 -2.02 15.62
N CYS A 163 -0.53 -2.21 14.61
CA CYS A 163 0.21 -3.45 14.40
C CYS A 163 1.61 -3.33 15.02
N ARG A 164 1.88 -4.11 16.07
CA ARG A 164 3.20 -4.14 16.74
C ARG A 164 4.33 -4.66 15.86
N LYS A 165 4.02 -5.53 14.89
CA LYS A 165 5.03 -6.14 14.01
C LYS A 165 5.55 -5.14 13.00
N ASP A 166 4.64 -4.37 12.40
CA ASP A 166 4.95 -3.48 11.29
C ASP A 166 5.03 -2.01 11.72
N ASP A 167 4.88 -1.74 13.02
CA ASP A 167 4.84 -0.39 13.61
C ASP A 167 3.86 0.54 12.87
N PHE A 168 2.63 0.08 12.70
CA PHE A 168 1.67 0.70 11.78
C PHE A 168 0.31 0.98 12.43
N VAL A 169 -0.11 2.24 12.39
CA VAL A 169 -1.38 2.76 12.95
C VAL A 169 -2.42 2.92 11.83
N PHE A 170 -3.62 2.33 12.01
CA PHE A 170 -4.71 2.32 11.02
C PHE A 170 -6.12 2.20 11.60
#